data_AF-W2SJK2-F1
#
_entry.id   AF-W2SJK2-F1
#
_cell.length_a   1.000
_cell.length_b   1.000
_cell.length_c   1.000
_cell.angle_alpha   90.00
_cell.angle_beta   90.00
_cell.angle_gamma   90.00
#
_symmetry.space_group_name_H-M   'P 1'
#
loop_
_entity.id
_entity.type
_entity.pdbx_description
1 polymer ?
#
loop_
_entity_poly.entity_id
_entity_poly.type
_entity_poly.pdbx_seq_one_letter_code
_entity_poly.pdbx_strand_id
1 'polypeptide(L)'
;MSPLVHGAIAFDRFICVKYPLWYRSNIATRQLLLPLVVVVAVLLFLPIGFYLAFLRRNSGPVKFFCGRRASFGNFYTMIIYVVLVFGYFLAFLSNVFSFILVHTYYNTFKTDNYKYTMCLSRNASLARSLKIAVIVSFVSFLLISVPNASSFLDIINPISPLTLQISTYLSVIAYSINLFLYIALSPEFRHRTLHSITCGYRKAFPESQGHIEVLEKKTTTIRS
;
A
#
# COMPACT_ATOMS: atom_id res chain seq x y z
N MET A 1 -2.08 -5.02 3.72
CA MET A 1 -2.39 -4.68 2.31
C MET A 1 -2.28 -5.95 1.47
N SER A 2 -2.97 -6.08 0.34
CA SER A 2 -2.74 -7.22 -0.57
C SER A 2 -1.49 -6.96 -1.41
N PRO A 3 -0.71 -8.01 -1.78
CA PRO A 3 0.51 -7.85 -2.59
C PRO A 3 0.24 -7.17 -3.93
N LEU A 4 -0.94 -7.44 -4.53
CA LEU A 4 -1.38 -6.83 -5.78
C LEU A 4 -1.57 -5.32 -5.66
N VAL A 5 -2.21 -4.85 -4.58
CA VAL A 5 -2.40 -3.42 -4.34
C VAL A 5 -1.07 -2.74 -4.05
N HIS A 6 -0.22 -3.36 -3.22
CA HIS A 6 1.10 -2.81 -2.90
C HIS A 6 1.98 -2.70 -4.16
N GLY A 7 1.96 -3.73 -5.01
CA GLY A 7 2.62 -3.74 -6.31
C GLY A 7 2.08 -2.66 -7.25
N ALA A 8 0.75 -2.54 -7.39
CA ALA A 8 0.14 -1.53 -8.25
C ALA A 8 0.52 -0.10 -7.83
N ILE A 9 0.52 0.21 -6.53
CA ILE A 9 0.93 1.51 -6.00
C ILE A 9 2.42 1.77 -6.26
N ALA A 10 3.27 0.78 -6.01
CA ALA A 10 4.71 0.90 -6.24
C ALA A 10 5.03 1.10 -7.73
N PHE A 11 4.32 0.39 -8.61
CA PHE A 11 4.48 0.48 -10.05
C PHE A 11 3.99 1.81 -10.61
N ASP A 12 2.85 2.33 -10.12
CA ASP A 12 2.36 3.65 -10.51
C ASP A 12 3.37 4.75 -10.18
N ARG A 13 3.96 4.70 -8.98
CA ARG A 13 5.03 5.61 -8.55
C ARG A 13 6.26 5.51 -9.46
N PHE A 14 6.67 4.29 -9.81
CA PHE A 14 7.80 4.08 -10.71
C PHE A 14 7.57 4.72 -12.09
N ILE A 15 6.37 4.54 -12.66
CA ILE A 15 6.05 5.13 -13.97
C ILE A 15 5.98 6.65 -13.88
N CYS A 16 5.43 7.20 -12.79
CA CYS A 16 5.40 8.63 -12.54
C CYS A 16 6.80 9.25 -12.53
N VAL A 17 7.76 8.60 -11.86
CA VAL A 17 9.16 9.05 -11.81
C VAL A 17 9.86 8.89 -13.16
N LYS A 18 9.67 7.76 -13.85
CA LYS A 18 10.40 7.45 -15.09
C LYS A 18 9.90 8.24 -16.30
N TYR A 19 8.59 8.48 -16.40
CA TYR A 19 7.96 9.10 -17.57
C TYR A 19 6.99 10.22 -17.18
N PRO A 20 7.45 11.34 -16.59
CA PRO A 20 6.58 12.36 -16.02
C PRO A 20 5.68 13.06 -17.05
N LEU A 21 6.19 13.32 -18.26
CA LEU A 21 5.43 13.98 -19.34
C LEU A 21 4.29 13.10 -19.85
N TRP A 22 4.57 11.81 -20.05
CA TRP A 22 3.56 10.85 -20.48
C TRP A 22 2.57 10.51 -19.37
N TYR A 23 3.05 10.46 -18.11
CA TYR A 23 2.21 10.24 -16.94
C TYR A 23 1.10 11.29 -16.85
N ARG A 24 1.45 12.59 -17.02
CA ARG A 24 0.49 13.70 -16.95
C ARG A 24 -0.65 13.58 -17.97
N SER A 25 -0.34 13.10 -19.18
CA SER A 25 -1.35 12.96 -20.25
C SER A 25 -2.37 11.85 -20.00
N ASN A 26 -2.02 10.84 -19.18
CA ASN A 26 -2.82 9.62 -19.03
C ASN A 26 -3.27 9.35 -17.57
N ILE A 27 -3.22 10.35 -16.69
CA ILE A 27 -3.55 10.22 -15.27
C ILE A 27 -4.97 9.64 -15.05
N ALA A 28 -5.98 10.16 -15.74
CA ALA A 28 -7.38 9.80 -15.49
C ALA A 28 -7.66 8.32 -15.84
N THR A 29 -7.18 7.86 -16.99
CA THR A 29 -7.38 6.48 -17.45
C THR A 29 -6.63 5.48 -16.56
N ARG A 30 -5.43 5.83 -16.08
CA ARG A 30 -4.60 4.95 -15.23
C ARG A 30 -5.12 4.81 -13.81
N GLN A 31 -5.65 5.90 -13.25
CA GLN A 31 -6.29 5.89 -11.93
C GLN A 31 -7.49 4.93 -11.88
N LEU A 32 -8.16 4.69 -13.01
CA LEU A 32 -9.22 3.68 -13.12
C LEU A 32 -8.67 2.28 -13.48
N LEU A 33 -7.71 2.21 -14.40
CA LEU A 33 -7.20 0.94 -14.94
C LEU A 33 -6.48 0.09 -13.88
N LEU A 34 -5.60 0.69 -13.07
CA LEU A 34 -4.84 -0.06 -12.04
C LEU A 34 -5.73 -0.71 -10.98
N PRO A 35 -6.68 0.00 -10.33
CA PRO A 35 -7.60 -0.64 -9.40
C PRO A 35 -8.51 -1.64 -10.09
N LEU A 36 -8.94 -1.38 -11.34
CA LEU A 36 -9.74 -2.33 -12.11
C LEU A 36 -9.00 -3.66 -12.31
N VAL A 37 -7.73 -3.63 -12.72
CA VAL A 37 -6.90 -4.84 -12.89
C VAL A 37 -6.79 -5.61 -11.58
N VAL A 38 -6.57 -4.92 -10.46
CA VAL A 38 -6.50 -5.55 -9.13
C VAL A 38 -7.83 -6.19 -8.74
N VAL A 39 -8.95 -5.49 -8.96
CA VAL A 39 -10.30 -6.00 -8.67
C VAL A 39 -10.60 -7.23 -9.51
N VAL A 40 -10.34 -7.19 -10.82
CA VAL A 40 -10.54 -8.33 -11.72
C VAL A 40 -9.69 -9.52 -11.28
N ALA A 41 -8.40 -9.31 -10.95
CA ALA A 41 -7.54 -10.38 -10.47
C ALA A 41 -8.10 -11.02 -9.19
N VAL A 42 -8.53 -10.21 -8.21
CA VAL A 42 -9.13 -10.70 -6.97
C VAL A 42 -10.43 -11.48 -7.23
N LEU A 43 -11.27 -11.00 -8.15
CA LEU A 43 -12.51 -11.67 -8.55
C LEU A 43 -12.27 -12.99 -9.28
N LEU A 44 -11.08 -13.23 -9.85
CA LEU A 44 -10.71 -14.53 -10.41
C LEU A 44 -10.20 -15.49 -9.32
N PHE A 45 -9.33 -15.02 -8.42
CA PHE A 45 -8.75 -15.88 -7.37
C PHE A 45 -9.78 -16.29 -6.30
N LEU A 46 -10.72 -15.41 -5.93
CA LEU A 46 -11.74 -15.70 -4.92
C LEU A 46 -12.62 -16.91 -5.23
N PRO A 47 -13.32 -16.99 -6.38
CA PRO A 47 -14.20 -18.11 -6.69
C PRO A 47 -13.43 -19.41 -6.86
N ILE A 48 -12.21 -19.37 -7.42
CA ILE A 48 -11.35 -20.56 -7.53
C ILE A 48 -10.99 -21.09 -6.14
N GLY A 49 -10.57 -20.20 -5.23
CA GLY A 49 -10.28 -20.57 -3.85
C GLY A 49 -11.52 -21.12 -3.13
N PHE A 50 -12.67 -20.47 -3.29
CA PHE A 50 -13.93 -20.91 -2.69
C PHE A 50 -14.35 -22.29 -3.20
N TYR A 51 -14.25 -22.51 -4.51
CA TYR A 51 -14.55 -23.79 -5.14
C TYR A 51 -13.66 -24.92 -4.60
N LEU A 52 -12.35 -24.70 -4.52
CA LEU A 52 -11.41 -25.68 -3.97
C LEU A 52 -11.67 -25.98 -2.49
N ALA A 53 -11.99 -24.96 -1.70
CA ALA A 53 -12.35 -25.11 -0.29
C ALA A 53 -13.64 -25.92 -0.12
N PHE A 54 -14.64 -25.67 -0.97
CA PHE A 54 -15.91 -26.39 -0.94
C PHE A 54 -15.73 -27.89 -1.21
N LEU A 55 -14.89 -28.24 -2.19
CA LEU A 55 -14.60 -29.65 -2.52
C LEU A 55 -13.93 -30.40 -1.37
N ARG A 56 -13.18 -29.71 -0.51
CA ARG A 56 -12.36 -30.32 0.55
C ARG A 56 -12.96 -30.22 1.95
N ARG A 57 -14.17 -29.68 2.09
CA ARG A 57 -14.83 -29.42 3.38
C ARG A 57 -14.96 -30.65 4.30
N ASN A 58 -15.05 -31.85 3.74
CA ASN A 58 -15.28 -33.09 4.49
C ASN A 58 -13.98 -33.87 4.83
N SER A 59 -12.80 -33.27 4.63
CA SER A 59 -11.51 -34.00 4.71
C SER A 59 -10.96 -34.22 6.14
N GLY A 60 -11.82 -34.21 7.17
CA GLY A 60 -11.42 -34.44 8.57
C GLY A 60 -10.81 -33.23 9.29
N PRO A 61 -10.45 -33.36 10.58
CA PRO A 61 -9.93 -32.27 11.39
C PRO A 61 -8.52 -31.85 10.94
N VAL A 62 -8.34 -30.55 10.71
CA VAL A 62 -7.09 -29.97 10.22
C VAL A 62 -6.39 -29.18 11.32
N LYS A 63 -5.07 -29.36 11.47
CA LYS A 63 -4.27 -28.55 12.39
C LYS A 63 -4.21 -27.10 11.90
N PHE A 64 -4.34 -26.14 12.81
CA PHE A 64 -4.43 -24.71 12.49
C PHE A 64 -3.28 -24.20 11.59
N PHE A 65 -2.05 -24.66 11.82
CA PHE A 65 -0.88 -24.27 11.04
C PHE A 65 -0.86 -24.83 9.60
N CYS A 66 -1.66 -25.86 9.31
CA CYS A 66 -1.81 -26.45 7.97
C CYS A 66 -3.13 -26.08 7.28
N GLY A 67 -3.97 -25.22 7.89
CA GLY A 67 -5.32 -24.95 7.42
C GLY A 67 -5.39 -24.48 5.96
N ARG A 68 -4.50 -23.57 5.54
CA ARG A 68 -4.48 -23.06 4.15
C ARG A 68 -4.16 -24.18 3.13
N ARG A 69 -3.17 -25.02 3.46
CA ARG A 69 -2.75 -26.16 2.62
C ARG A 69 -3.83 -27.24 2.55
N ALA A 70 -4.51 -27.50 3.66
CA ALA A 70 -5.58 -28.48 3.72
C ALA A 70 -6.82 -28.01 2.94
N SER A 71 -7.22 -26.73 3.10
CA SER A 71 -8.41 -26.17 2.46
C SER A 71 -8.29 -26.01 0.95
N PHE A 72 -7.16 -25.49 0.45
CA PHE A 72 -7.04 -25.19 -0.99
C PHE A 72 -6.18 -26.18 -1.78
N GLY A 73 -5.49 -27.08 -1.07
CA GLY A 73 -4.54 -28.00 -1.68
C GLY A 73 -3.14 -27.40 -1.86
N ASN A 74 -2.18 -28.29 -2.08
CA ASN A 74 -0.77 -27.94 -2.10
C ASN A 74 -0.42 -27.01 -3.28
N PHE A 75 -0.95 -27.33 -4.47
CA PHE A 75 -0.63 -26.60 -5.70
C PHE A 75 -1.15 -25.16 -5.69
N TYR A 76 -2.43 -24.96 -5.35
CA TYR A 76 -3.02 -23.62 -5.28
C TYR A 76 -2.38 -22.76 -4.19
N THR A 77 -2.10 -23.36 -3.04
CA THR A 77 -1.40 -22.70 -1.93
C THR A 77 0.01 -22.26 -2.33
N MET A 78 0.74 -23.08 -3.10
CA MET A 78 2.05 -22.71 -3.66
C MET A 78 1.96 -21.51 -4.59
N ILE A 79 1.00 -21.49 -5.52
CA ILE A 79 0.80 -20.35 -6.43
C ILE A 79 0.55 -19.07 -5.63
N ILE A 80 -0.30 -19.12 -4.60
CA ILE A 80 -0.56 -17.95 -3.75
C ILE A 80 0.72 -17.48 -3.05
N TYR A 81 1.51 -18.39 -2.48
CA TYR A 81 2.75 -18.01 -1.81
C TYR A 81 3.76 -17.38 -2.77
N VAL A 82 3.91 -17.93 -3.99
CA VAL A 82 4.79 -17.37 -5.02
C VAL A 82 4.32 -15.98 -5.42
N VAL A 83 3.04 -15.81 -5.76
CA VAL A 83 2.46 -14.50 -6.12
C VAL A 83 2.63 -13.49 -4.99
N LEU A 84 2.50 -13.93 -3.75
CA LEU A 84 2.61 -13.07 -2.59
C LEU A 84 4.06 -12.63 -2.33
N VAL A 85 5.00 -13.58 -2.24
CA VAL A 85 6.43 -13.27 -2.03
C VAL A 85 6.98 -12.45 -3.18
N PHE A 86 6.72 -12.88 -4.42
CA PHE A 86 7.21 -12.20 -5.62
C PHE A 86 6.55 -10.83 -5.82
N GLY A 87 5.25 -10.69 -5.53
CA GLY A 87 4.54 -9.42 -5.61
C GLY A 87 5.11 -8.37 -4.66
N TYR A 88 5.38 -8.74 -3.40
CA TYR A 88 6.04 -7.83 -2.46
C TYR A 88 7.48 -7.52 -2.84
N PHE A 89 8.21 -8.50 -3.37
CA PHE A 89 9.58 -8.29 -3.86
C PHE A 89 9.63 -7.29 -5.01
N LEU A 90 8.78 -7.46 -6.03
CA LEU A 90 8.67 -6.53 -7.15
C LEU A 90 8.22 -5.13 -6.70
N ALA A 91 7.32 -5.05 -5.73
CA ALA A 91 6.90 -3.77 -5.16
C ALA A 91 8.05 -3.06 -4.43
N PHE A 92 8.86 -3.80 -3.67
CA PHE A 92 10.05 -3.27 -3.03
C PHE A 92 11.07 -2.77 -4.06
N LEU A 93 11.40 -3.60 -5.06
CA LEU A 93 12.31 -3.21 -6.15
C LEU A 93 11.83 -1.97 -6.88
N SER A 94 10.54 -1.88 -7.23
CA SER A 94 9.97 -0.72 -7.92
C SER A 94 10.14 0.57 -7.11
N ASN A 95 9.94 0.51 -5.79
CA ASN A 95 10.17 1.67 -4.91
C ASN A 95 11.66 2.02 -4.81
N VAL A 96 12.55 1.03 -4.71
CA VAL A 96 14.01 1.24 -4.69
C VAL A 96 14.49 1.89 -6.00
N PHE A 97 14.07 1.37 -7.15
CA PHE A 97 14.39 1.96 -8.45
C PHE A 97 13.85 3.38 -8.59
N SER A 98 12.63 3.65 -8.12
CA SER A 98 12.06 5.01 -8.08
C SER A 98 12.94 5.95 -7.25
N PHE A 99 13.41 5.50 -6.09
CA PHE A 99 14.28 6.29 -5.22
C PHE A 99 15.65 6.55 -5.85
N ILE A 100 16.28 5.53 -6.44
CA ILE A 100 17.57 5.66 -7.13
C ILE A 100 17.43 6.62 -8.31
N LEU A 101 16.40 6.47 -9.15
CA LEU A 101 16.16 7.36 -10.28
C LEU A 101 16.04 8.82 -9.82
N VAL A 102 15.21 9.10 -8.81
CA VAL A 102 15.07 10.47 -8.28
C VAL A 102 16.41 11.01 -7.76
N HIS A 103 17.19 10.19 -7.05
CA HIS A 103 18.49 10.60 -6.53
C HIS A 103 19.51 10.89 -7.64
N THR A 104 19.58 10.02 -8.66
CA THR A 104 20.45 10.20 -9.82
C THR A 104 20.05 11.43 -10.62
N TYR A 105 18.75 11.61 -10.92
CA TYR A 105 18.26 12.81 -11.61
C TYR A 105 18.57 14.08 -10.81
N TYR A 106 18.39 14.07 -9.49
CA TYR A 106 18.73 15.23 -8.64
C TYR A 106 20.21 15.60 -8.72
N ASN A 107 21.11 14.60 -8.68
CA ASN A 107 22.54 14.85 -8.73
C ASN A 107 23.02 15.28 -10.13
N THR A 108 22.46 14.70 -11.20
CA THR A 108 22.86 14.98 -12.59
C THR A 108 22.29 16.30 -13.12
N PHE A 109 21.04 16.67 -12.80
CA PHE A 109 20.40 17.89 -13.32
C PHE A 109 20.67 19.16 -12.50
N LYS A 110 21.50 19.07 -11.45
CA LYS A 110 21.98 20.24 -10.70
C LYS A 110 22.73 21.24 -11.60
N THR A 111 23.24 20.79 -12.74
CA THR A 111 24.21 21.53 -13.55
C THR A 111 23.62 22.29 -14.74
N ASP A 112 22.52 21.84 -15.37
CA ASP A 112 22.18 22.35 -16.72
C ASP A 112 20.82 23.02 -16.93
N ASN A 113 19.75 22.83 -16.13
CA ASN A 113 18.46 23.46 -16.43
C ASN A 113 17.54 23.63 -15.20
N TYR A 114 17.40 24.88 -14.71
CA TYR A 114 16.66 25.20 -13.48
C TYR A 114 15.14 24.90 -13.51
N LYS A 115 14.53 24.85 -14.71
CA LYS A 115 13.07 24.85 -14.88
C LYS A 115 12.41 23.50 -14.61
N TYR A 116 13.09 22.38 -14.88
CA TYR A 116 12.62 21.03 -14.55
C TYR A 116 12.95 20.66 -13.10
N THR A 117 14.08 21.14 -12.60
CA THR A 117 14.52 20.97 -11.22
C THR A 117 13.62 21.71 -10.23
N MET A 118 12.93 22.78 -10.63
CA MET A 118 12.02 23.55 -9.77
C MET A 118 10.75 22.77 -9.36
N CYS A 119 10.28 21.83 -10.19
CA CYS A 119 9.18 20.92 -9.81
C CYS A 119 9.64 19.80 -8.86
N LEU A 120 10.92 19.42 -8.91
CA LEU A 120 11.49 18.32 -8.13
C LEU A 120 12.11 18.80 -6.79
N SER A 121 12.74 19.98 -6.77
CA SER A 121 13.42 20.55 -5.60
C SER A 121 12.48 21.28 -4.63
N ARG A 122 11.33 21.80 -5.11
CA ARG A 122 10.30 22.42 -4.26
C ARG A 122 9.56 21.43 -3.36
N ASN A 123 9.79 20.12 -3.52
CA ASN A 123 9.15 19.07 -2.75
C ASN A 123 10.17 18.23 -1.96
N ALA A 124 10.81 18.82 -0.95
CA ALA A 124 11.41 18.04 0.15
C ALA A 124 10.41 17.00 0.72
N SER A 125 9.12 17.31 0.63
CA SER A 125 7.99 16.40 0.90
C SER A 125 7.95 15.15 0.00
N LEU A 126 8.26 15.25 -1.30
CA LEU A 126 8.23 14.12 -2.24
C LEU A 126 9.42 13.18 -2.02
N ALA A 127 10.63 13.72 -1.85
CA ALA A 127 11.80 12.92 -1.51
C ALA A 127 11.62 12.21 -0.15
N ARG A 128 11.03 12.90 0.83
CA ARG A 128 10.67 12.31 2.13
C ARG A 128 9.59 11.24 1.99
N SER A 129 8.55 11.48 1.19
CA SER A 129 7.48 10.52 0.91
C SER A 129 8.01 9.26 0.21
N LEU A 130 8.95 9.39 -0.73
CA LEU A 130 9.62 8.26 -1.38
C LEU A 130 10.52 7.47 -0.44
N LYS A 131 11.33 8.15 0.39
CA LYS A 131 12.15 7.48 1.43
C LYS A 131 11.27 6.65 2.37
N ILE A 132 10.17 7.26 2.82
CA ILE A 132 9.18 6.62 3.67
C ILE A 132 8.53 5.43 2.96
N ALA A 133 8.13 5.60 1.70
CA ALA A 133 7.56 4.51 0.90
C ALA A 133 8.50 3.32 0.72
N VAL A 134 9.80 3.57 0.52
CA VAL A 134 10.83 2.53 0.44
C VAL A 134 10.98 1.81 1.77
N ILE A 135 11.11 2.54 2.89
CA ILE A 135 11.24 1.96 4.23
C ILE A 135 10.01 1.13 4.58
N VAL A 136 8.82 1.67 4.36
CA VAL A 136 7.56 0.94 4.60
C VAL A 136 7.51 -0.31 3.73
N SER A 137 7.81 -0.22 2.44
CA SER A 137 7.77 -1.37 1.53
C SER A 137 8.83 -2.42 1.86
N PHE A 138 10.00 -2.01 2.35
CA PHE A 138 11.05 -2.91 2.83
C PHE A 138 10.61 -3.66 4.09
N VAL A 139 10.08 -2.93 5.07
CA VAL A 139 9.56 -3.51 6.32
C VAL A 139 8.38 -4.44 6.04
N SER A 140 7.44 -4.03 5.18
CA SER A 140 6.35 -4.90 4.70
C SER A 140 6.88 -6.14 4.00
N PHE A 141 7.88 -5.99 3.12
CA PHE A 141 8.50 -7.12 2.43
C PHE A 141 9.12 -8.09 3.43
N LEU A 142 9.95 -7.65 4.38
CA LEU A 142 10.56 -8.54 5.37
C LEU A 142 9.52 -9.23 6.23
N LEU A 143 8.61 -8.47 6.83
CA LEU A 143 7.62 -8.99 7.76
C LEU A 143 6.62 -9.95 7.11
N ILE A 144 6.37 -9.82 5.81
CA ILE A 144 5.41 -10.66 5.09
C ILE A 144 6.10 -11.77 4.30
N SER A 145 7.23 -11.50 3.63
CA SER A 145 7.92 -12.52 2.85
C SER A 145 8.58 -13.57 3.73
N VAL A 146 9.18 -13.21 4.86
CA VAL A 146 9.86 -14.16 5.76
C VAL A 146 8.91 -15.27 6.27
N PRO A 147 7.71 -14.95 6.79
CA PRO A 147 6.80 -16.02 7.24
C PRO A 147 6.18 -16.83 6.09
N ASN A 148 5.93 -16.20 4.94
CA ASN A 148 5.37 -16.92 3.79
C ASN A 148 6.44 -17.76 3.05
N ALA A 149 7.71 -17.33 3.07
CA ALA A 149 8.85 -18.08 2.54
C ALA A 149 9.19 -19.28 3.44
N SER A 150 9.10 -19.15 4.76
CA SER A 150 9.26 -20.32 5.65
C SER A 150 8.15 -21.34 5.44
N SER A 151 6.92 -20.90 5.18
CA SER A 151 5.81 -21.79 4.81
C SER A 151 6.01 -22.47 3.45
N PHE A 152 6.68 -21.80 2.50
CA PHE A 152 7.06 -22.39 1.21
C PHE A 152 8.18 -23.41 1.36
N LEU A 153 9.21 -23.09 2.15
CA LEU A 153 10.33 -23.97 2.44
C LEU A 153 9.89 -25.25 3.17
N ASP A 154 8.88 -25.17 4.04
CA ASP A 154 8.29 -26.35 4.70
C ASP A 154 7.75 -27.39 3.71
N ILE A 155 7.33 -26.96 2.52
CA ILE A 155 6.82 -27.86 1.49
C ILE A 155 7.96 -28.59 0.77
N ILE A 156 9.15 -28.00 0.72
CA ILE A 156 10.34 -28.57 0.09
C ILE A 156 11.11 -29.43 1.09
N ASN A 157 11.33 -28.91 2.30
CA ASN A 157 11.98 -29.58 3.42
C ASN A 157 11.12 -29.40 4.68
N PRO A 158 10.77 -30.47 5.41
CA PRO A 158 9.93 -30.35 6.59
C PRO A 158 10.63 -29.49 7.66
N ILE A 159 10.00 -28.38 8.04
CA ILE A 159 10.46 -27.44 9.06
C ILE A 159 9.73 -27.74 10.37
N SER A 160 10.35 -27.38 11.50
CA SER A 160 9.73 -27.56 12.81
C SER A 160 8.35 -26.85 12.90
N PRO A 161 7.34 -27.49 13.53
CA PRO A 161 5.99 -26.92 13.67
C PRO A 161 5.98 -25.60 14.47
N LEU A 162 6.99 -25.38 15.32
CA LEU A 162 7.17 -24.15 16.09
C LEU A 162 7.49 -22.96 15.17
N THR A 163 8.34 -23.16 14.17
CA THR A 163 8.68 -22.12 13.17
C THR A 163 7.46 -21.71 12.36
N LEU A 164 6.60 -22.65 11.99
CA LEU A 164 5.34 -22.39 11.27
C LEU A 164 4.33 -21.59 12.11
N GLN A 165 4.23 -21.89 13.41
CA GLN A 165 3.37 -21.14 14.33
C GLN A 165 3.87 -19.70 14.50
N ILE A 166 5.16 -19.52 14.80
CA ILE A 166 5.78 -18.19 14.96
C ILE A 166 5.60 -17.39 13.67
N SER A 167 5.87 -18.01 12.52
CA SER A 167 5.67 -17.42 11.20
C SER A 167 4.24 -16.91 11.00
N THR A 168 3.24 -17.72 11.37
CA THR A 168 1.83 -17.34 11.26
C THR A 168 1.51 -16.12 12.13
N TYR A 169 1.93 -16.11 13.40
CA TYR A 169 1.74 -14.95 14.29
C TYR A 169 2.46 -13.70 13.78
N LEU A 170 3.70 -13.86 13.31
CA LEU A 170 4.48 -12.77 12.72
C LEU A 170 3.75 -12.16 11.52
N SER A 171 3.10 -12.98 10.70
CA SER A 171 2.34 -12.50 9.54
C SER A 171 1.11 -11.68 9.94
N VAL A 172 0.40 -12.05 11.01
CA VAL A 172 -0.75 -11.26 11.50
C VAL A 172 -0.28 -9.92 12.05
N ILE A 173 0.78 -9.94 12.85
CA ILE A 173 1.41 -8.73 13.40
C ILE A 173 1.91 -7.81 12.27
N ALA A 174 2.51 -8.38 11.23
CA ALA A 174 2.98 -7.67 10.04
C ALA A 174 1.85 -6.86 9.37
N TYR A 175 0.67 -7.47 9.19
CA TYR A 175 -0.47 -6.79 8.57
C TYR A 175 -0.94 -5.60 9.41
N SER A 176 -0.96 -5.74 10.73
CA SER A 176 -1.32 -4.68 11.67
C SER A 176 -0.29 -3.54 11.67
N ILE A 177 1.01 -3.88 11.75
CA ILE A 177 2.10 -2.89 11.77
C ILE A 177 2.13 -2.04 10.50
N ASN A 178 1.82 -2.61 9.34
CA ASN A 178 1.77 -1.84 8.10
C ASN A 178 0.79 -0.67 8.18
N LEU A 179 -0.40 -0.86 8.77
CA LEU A 179 -1.35 0.23 8.97
C LEU A 179 -0.76 1.35 9.84
N PHE A 180 -0.14 0.97 10.97
CA PHE A 180 0.49 1.92 11.88
C PHE A 180 1.66 2.66 11.23
N LEU A 181 2.49 1.97 10.45
CA LEU A 181 3.58 2.57 9.69
C LEU A 181 3.07 3.62 8.69
N TYR A 182 1.97 3.34 7.98
CA TYR A 182 1.38 4.31 7.06
C TYR A 182 0.86 5.56 7.79
N ILE A 183 0.21 5.40 8.95
CA ILE A 183 -0.29 6.52 9.75
C ILE A 183 0.86 7.33 10.37
N ALA A 184 1.90 6.65 10.86
CA ALA A 184 3.02 7.29 11.53
C ALA A 184 3.95 8.02 10.55
N LEU A 185 4.23 7.44 9.37
CA LEU A 185 5.20 7.99 8.44
C LEU A 185 4.58 8.86 7.33
N SER A 186 3.33 8.68 6.90
CA SER A 186 2.76 9.55 5.86
C SER A 186 2.00 10.74 6.47
N PRO A 187 2.59 11.95 6.50
CA PRO A 187 1.91 13.13 7.05
C PRO A 187 0.65 13.49 6.25
N GLU A 188 0.64 13.22 4.96
CA GLU A 188 -0.51 13.44 4.07
C GLU A 188 -1.65 12.47 4.38
N PHE A 189 -1.34 11.18 4.60
CA PHE A 189 -2.32 10.17 4.97
C PHE A 189 -2.86 10.43 6.39
N ARG A 190 -1.99 10.83 7.31
CA ARG A 190 -2.37 11.24 8.67
C ARG A 190 -3.32 12.42 8.64
N HIS A 191 -3.05 13.45 7.85
CA HIS A 191 -3.91 14.62 7.72
C HIS A 191 -5.29 14.25 7.16
N ARG A 192 -5.36 13.45 6.08
CA ARG A 192 -6.63 13.03 5.46
C ARG A 192 -7.45 12.07 6.33
N THR A 193 -6.77 11.15 7.01
CA THR A 193 -7.41 10.16 7.90
C THR A 193 -7.91 10.83 9.18
N LEU A 194 -7.08 11.66 9.83
CA LEU A 194 -7.52 12.45 10.99
C LEU A 194 -8.65 13.38 10.61
N HIS A 195 -8.57 14.10 9.49
CA HIS A 195 -9.67 14.96 9.03
C HIS A 195 -10.96 14.18 8.76
N SER A 196 -10.91 12.97 8.19
CA SER A 196 -12.13 12.16 8.00
C SER A 196 -12.72 11.68 9.33
N ILE A 197 -11.88 11.34 10.31
CA ILE A 197 -12.30 10.91 11.64
C ILE A 197 -12.83 12.10 12.47
N THR A 198 -12.20 13.28 12.38
CA THR A 198 -12.59 14.47 13.15
C THR A 198 -13.72 15.28 12.50
N CYS A 199 -13.83 15.35 11.16
CA CYS A 199 -15.00 15.93 10.49
C CYS A 199 -16.24 15.04 10.56
N GLY A 200 -16.08 13.73 10.73
CA GLY A 200 -17.20 12.84 11.10
C GLY A 200 -17.77 13.18 12.47
N TYR A 201 -16.93 13.63 13.41
CA TYR A 201 -17.33 14.11 14.73
C TYR A 201 -18.08 15.45 14.69
N ARG A 202 -17.74 16.34 13.73
CA ARG A 202 -18.42 17.65 13.60
C ARG A 202 -19.84 17.55 13.02
N LYS A 203 -20.23 16.41 12.44
CA LYS A 203 -21.61 16.14 11.99
C LYS A 203 -22.52 15.56 13.09
N ALA A 204 -21.97 15.20 14.26
CA ALA A 204 -22.75 14.65 15.38
C ALA A 204 -23.24 15.71 16.38
N PHE A 205 -22.89 16.98 16.19
CA PHE A 205 -23.43 18.11 16.95
C PHE A 205 -23.65 19.30 15.99
N PRO A 206 -24.87 19.49 15.47
CA PRO A 206 -25.22 20.76 14.85
C PRO A 206 -25.46 21.80 15.95
N GLU A 207 -25.22 23.06 15.60
CA GLU A 207 -25.78 24.25 16.27
C GLU A 207 -25.05 24.82 17.50
N SER A 208 -24.09 25.72 17.25
CA SER A 208 -24.19 27.14 17.66
C SER A 208 -22.90 27.87 17.32
N GLN A 209 -22.79 28.36 16.07
CA GLN A 209 -21.81 29.41 15.74
C GLN A 209 -22.17 30.18 14.47
N GLY A 210 -23.47 30.28 14.14
CA GLY A 210 -23.96 31.28 13.21
C GLY A 210 -24.45 32.48 14.03
N HIS A 211 -23.59 33.47 14.31
CA HIS A 211 -24.07 34.82 14.62
C HIS A 211 -23.03 35.95 14.67
N ILE A 212 -21.71 35.73 14.56
CA ILE A 212 -20.73 36.82 14.79
C ILE A 212 -20.20 37.50 13.51
N GLU A 213 -20.21 36.86 12.34
CA GLU A 213 -19.60 37.47 11.12
C GLU A 213 -20.50 38.44 10.33
N VAL A 214 -21.77 38.64 10.70
CA VAL A 214 -22.67 39.53 9.94
C VAL A 214 -22.65 40.99 10.45
N LEU A 215 -22.08 41.25 11.63
CA LEU A 215 -22.08 42.60 12.23
C LEU A 215 -20.92 43.50 11.76
N GLU A 216 -19.86 42.95 11.16
CA GLU A 216 -18.69 43.77 10.76
C GLU A 216 -18.83 44.40 9.37
N LYS A 217 -19.75 43.91 8.52
CA LYS A 217 -19.93 44.42 7.16
C LYS A 217 -20.92 45.59 7.01
N LYS A 218 -21.61 46.00 8.08
CA LYS A 218 -22.60 47.10 8.00
C LYS A 218 -22.12 48.47 8.48
N THR A 219 -20.94 48.57 9.11
CA THR A 219 -20.50 49.82 9.76
C THR A 219 -19.54 50.66 8.88
N THR A 220 -19.00 50.11 7.80
CA THR A 220 -18.02 50.80 6.93
C THR A 220 -18.62 51.51 5.71
N THR A 221 -19.94 51.51 5.53
CA THR A 221 -20.61 52.13 4.36
C THR A 221 -21.53 53.30 4.74
N ILE A 222 -21.21 54.03 5.82
CA ILE A 222 -21.85 55.32 6.17
C ILE A 222 -20.77 56.26 6.73
N ARG A 223 -19.81 56.65 5.90
CA ARG A 223 -18.99 57.87 6.07
C ARG A 223 -18.15 58.10 4.82
N SER A 224 -18.78 58.70 3.83
CA SER A 224 -18.15 59.48 2.78
C SER A 224 -19.20 60.42 2.19
#